data_AF-A0A396YRA1-F1
#
_entry.id   AF-A0A396YRA1-F1
#
_cell.length_a   1.000
_cell.length_b   1.000
_cell.length_c   1.000
_cell.angle_alpha   90.00
_cell.angle_beta   90.00
_cell.angle_gamma   90.00
#
_symmetry.space_group_name_H-M   'P 1'
#
loop_
_entity.id
_entity.type
_entity.pdbx_description
1 polymer ?
#
loop_
_entity_poly.entity_id
_entity_poly.type
_entity_poly.pdbx_seq_one_letter_code
_entity_poly.pdbx_strand_id
1 'polypeptide(L)'
;MKSKGTAYLFWFIGFGILGLHRFYLGKIGTGILWMCTLGLFGFGAFFDLFTLGSQVDAINTKKELKEIRTVTLANAVAQKRAEA
;
A
#
# COMPACT_ATOMS: atom_id res chain seq x y z
N MET A 1 -6.20 -9.04 0.06
CA MET A 1 -6.37 -7.58 -0.07
C MET A 1 -6.19 -6.90 1.28
N LYS A 2 -5.64 -5.69 1.31
CA LYS A 2 -5.50 -4.84 2.50
C LYS A 2 -6.86 -4.21 2.86
N SER A 3 -7.13 -4.07 4.15
CA SER A 3 -8.39 -3.51 4.66
C SER A 3 -8.27 -2.01 4.95
N LYS A 4 -9.26 -1.23 4.52
CA LYS A 4 -9.38 0.20 4.84
C LYS A 4 -9.51 0.40 6.34
N GLY A 5 -10.38 -0.37 7.00
CA GLY A 5 -10.61 -0.27 8.45
C GLY A 5 -9.34 -0.48 9.25
N THR A 6 -8.52 -1.47 8.89
CA THR A 6 -7.23 -1.71 9.55
C THR A 6 -6.23 -0.59 9.29
N ALA A 7 -6.23 0.00 8.09
CA ALA A 7 -5.37 1.15 7.79
C ALA A 7 -5.76 2.38 8.64
N TYR A 8 -7.06 2.67 8.76
CA TYR A 8 -7.57 3.76 9.61
C TYR A 8 -7.35 3.49 11.10
N LEU A 9 -7.43 2.23 11.54
CA LEU A 9 -7.10 1.85 12.91
C LEU A 9 -5.64 2.16 13.26
N PHE A 10 -4.70 1.81 12.37
CA PHE A 10 -3.29 2.15 12.56
C PHE A 10 -3.03 3.66 12.49
N TRP A 11 -3.76 4.38 11.65
CA TRP A 11 -3.73 5.83 11.64
C TRP A 11 -4.21 6.39 12.99
N PHE A 12 -5.34 5.91 13.53
CA PHE A 12 -5.88 6.37 14.81
C PHE A 12 -4.96 6.08 16.00
N ILE A 13 -4.42 4.86 16.10
CA ILE A 13 -3.50 4.44 17.17
C ILE A 13 -2.24 5.32 17.18
N GLY A 14 -1.75 5.71 16.00
CA GLY A 14 -0.58 6.56 15.86
C GLY A 14 -0.86 8.05 15.74
N PHE A 15 -2.12 8.50 15.88
CA PHE A 15 -2.60 9.85 15.56
C PHE A 15 -2.23 10.34 14.15
N GLY A 16 -1.99 9.41 13.23
CA GLY A 16 -1.24 9.62 12.02
C GLY A 16 0.26 9.73 12.31
N ILE A 17 0.68 10.58 13.25
CA ILE A 17 2.06 11.06 13.57
C ILE A 17 3.14 9.98 13.54
N LEU A 18 2.85 8.79 14.03
CA LEU A 18 3.81 7.68 14.09
C LEU A 18 4.05 6.99 12.73
N GLY A 19 3.22 7.25 11.71
CA GLY A 19 3.34 6.64 10.40
C GLY A 19 2.98 5.15 10.33
N LEU A 20 2.32 4.58 11.35
CA LEU A 20 1.96 3.15 11.45
C LEU A 20 1.14 2.66 10.26
N HIS A 21 0.21 3.47 9.77
CA HIS A 21 -0.58 3.16 8.57
C HIS A 21 0.29 2.99 7.32
N ARG A 22 1.42 3.70 7.20
CA ARG A 22 2.35 3.58 6.06
C ARG A 22 3.13 2.27 6.09
N PHE A 23 3.50 1.80 7.28
CA PHE A 23 4.09 0.47 7.44
C PHE A 23 3.10 -0.64 7.06
N TYR A 24 1.82 -0.51 7.44
CA TYR A 24 0.76 -1.44 7.01
C TYR A 24 0.62 -1.50 5.48
N LEU A 25 0.76 -0.36 4.81
CA LEU A 25 0.75 -0.26 3.34
C LEU A 25 2.06 -0.71 2.67
N GLY A 26 3.07 -1.14 3.43
CA GLY A 26 4.38 -1.56 2.91
C GLY A 26 5.29 -0.41 2.48
N LYS A 27 4.94 0.84 2.80
CA LYS A 27 5.71 2.05 2.45
C LYS A 27 6.72 2.39 3.55
N ILE A 28 7.64 1.47 3.83
CA ILE A 28 8.60 1.54 4.96
C ILE A 28 9.40 2.84 4.95
N GLY A 29 10.01 3.20 3.81
CA GLY A 29 10.82 4.43 3.73
C GLY A 29 10.02 5.69 4.10
N THR A 30 8.79 5.81 3.63
CA THR A 30 7.94 6.96 3.99
C THR A 30 7.37 6.88 5.41
N GLY A 31 7.27 5.69 6.00
CA GLY A 31 6.91 5.50 7.41
C GLY A 31 8.03 5.98 8.34
N ILE A 32 9.29 5.66 8.02
CA ILE A 32 10.46 6.16 8.76
C ILE A 32 10.54 7.69 8.65
N LEU A 33 10.37 8.25 7.45
CA LEU A 33 10.32 9.71 7.25
C LEU A 33 9.23 10.36 8.11
N TRP A 34 8.08 9.71 8.23
CA TRP A 34 6.97 10.15 9.07
C TRP A 34 7.34 10.17 10.55
N MET A 35 8.03 9.14 11.05
CA MET A 35 8.53 9.13 12.43
C MET A 35 9.55 10.24 12.69
N CYS A 36 10.47 10.49 11.75
CA CYS A 36 11.48 11.54 11.88
C CYS A 36 10.90 12.96 11.83
N THR A 37 9.77 13.14 11.13
CA THR A 37 9.12 14.45 10.93
C THR A 37 7.88 14.65 11.81
N LEU A 38 7.56 13.68 12.67
CA LEU A 38 6.30 13.60 13.43
C LEU A 38 5.09 13.82 12.51
N GLY A 39 5.05 13.11 11.38
CA GLY A 39 3.98 13.25 10.40
C GLY A 39 3.89 14.63 9.80
N LEU A 40 5.03 15.20 9.42
CA LEU A 40 5.17 16.55 8.85
C LEU A 40 4.31 17.60 9.56
N PHE A 41 4.59 17.79 10.86
CA PHE A 41 3.93 18.75 11.76
C PHE A 41 2.41 18.54 11.97
N GLY A 42 1.89 17.34 11.68
CA GLY A 42 0.48 17.01 11.85
C GLY A 42 -0.40 17.34 10.64
N PHE A 43 0.03 18.25 9.75
CA PHE A 43 -0.66 18.49 8.48
C PHE A 43 -0.63 17.25 7.58
N GLY A 44 0.49 16.52 7.57
CA GLY A 44 0.57 15.24 6.87
C GLY A 44 -0.47 14.23 7.35
N ALA A 45 -0.79 14.22 8.65
CA ALA A 45 -1.82 13.35 9.22
C ALA A 45 -3.21 13.72 8.80
N PHE A 46 -3.48 15.01 8.70
CA PHE A 46 -4.76 15.50 8.21
C PHE A 46 -5.00 15.09 6.76
N PHE A 47 -4.02 15.28 5.87
CA PHE A 47 -4.14 14.85 4.48
C PHE A 47 -4.20 13.32 4.31
N ASP A 48 -3.51 12.57 5.16
CA ASP A 48 -3.59 11.12 5.12
C ASP A 48 -5.02 10.62 5.44
N LEU A 49 -5.83 11.33 6.23
CA LEU A 49 -7.22 10.93 6.50
C LEU A 49 -8.07 10.77 5.22
N PHE A 50 -7.92 11.71 4.28
CA PHE A 50 -8.65 11.73 3.02
C PHE A 50 -8.05 10.79 1.98
N THR A 51 -6.71 10.69 1.95
CA THR A 51 -6.02 9.94 0.90
C THR A 51 -5.86 8.45 1.23
N LEU A 52 -5.92 8.06 2.50
CA LEU A 52 -5.62 6.69 2.95
C LEU A 52 -6.50 5.63 2.28
N GLY A 53 -7.81 5.89 2.13
CA GLY A 53 -8.72 4.99 1.43
C GLY A 53 -8.29 4.70 -0.01
N SER A 54 -7.96 5.75 -0.77
CA SER A 54 -7.45 5.63 -2.15
C SER A 54 -6.09 4.92 -2.19
N GLN A 55 -5.22 5.14 -1.21
CA GLN A 55 -3.93 4.46 -1.12
C GLN A 55 -4.09 2.94 -0.91
N VAL A 56 -5.05 2.52 -0.08
CA VAL A 56 -5.38 1.10 0.14
C VAL A 56 -5.88 0.47 -1.15
N ASP A 57 -6.82 1.14 -1.84
CA ASP A 57 -7.37 0.65 -3.11
C ASP A 57 -6.27 0.52 -4.17
N ALA A 58 -5.44 1.54 -4.33
CA ALA A 58 -4.34 1.52 -5.29
C ALA A 58 -3.33 0.38 -5.04
N ILE A 59 -3.05 0.05 -3.77
CA ILE A 59 -2.17 -1.08 -3.43
C ILE A 59 -2.83 -2.42 -3.75
N ASN A 60 -4.12 -2.56 -3.45
CA ASN A 60 -4.87 -3.75 -3.80
C ASN A 60 -4.89 -3.93 -5.33
N THR A 61 -5.26 -2.90 -6.09
CA THR A 61 -5.28 -2.95 -7.56
C THR A 61 -3.90 -3.30 -8.13
N LYS A 62 -2.82 -2.70 -7.63
CA LYS A 62 -1.46 -3.03 -8.09
C LYS A 62 -1.09 -4.49 -7.80
N LYS A 63 -1.55 -5.06 -6.68
CA LYS A 63 -1.31 -6.47 -6.34
C LYS A 63 -2.04 -7.40 -7.31
N GLU A 64 -3.34 -7.14 -7.52
CA GLU A 64 -4.17 -7.92 -8.46
C GLU A 64 -3.59 -7.87 -9.89
N LEU A 65 -3.21 -6.67 -10.37
CA LEU A 65 -2.60 -6.50 -11.69
C LEU A 65 -1.29 -7.29 -11.84
N LYS A 66 -0.47 -7.32 -10.77
CA LYS A 66 0.78 -8.08 -10.78
C LYS A 66 0.51 -9.57 -10.87
N GLU A 67 -0.47 -10.07 -10.13
CA GLU A 67 -0.87 -11.49 -10.15
C GLU A 67 -1.41 -11.90 -11.52
N ILE A 68 -2.35 -11.13 -12.09
CA ILE A 68 -2.87 -11.37 -13.45
C ILE A 68 -1.73 -11.40 -14.46
N ARG A 69 -0.84 -10.39 -14.44
CA ARG A 69 0.31 -10.33 -15.35
C ARG A 69 1.19 -11.57 -15.21
N THR A 70 1.48 -12.04 -14.00
CA THR A 70 2.32 -13.23 -13.81
C THR A 70 1.66 -14.49 -14.35
N VAL A 71 0.35 -14.65 -14.17
CA VAL A 71 -0.40 -15.81 -14.70
C VAL A 71 -0.45 -15.75 -16.23
N THR A 72 -0.75 -14.59 -16.82
CA THR A 72 -0.77 -14.42 -18.28
C THR A 72 0.60 -14.70 -18.90
N LEU A 73 1.68 -14.19 -18.28
CA LEU A 73 3.05 -14.45 -18.76
C LEU A 73 3.42 -15.94 -18.62
N ALA A 74 3.05 -16.59 -17.52
CA ALA A 74 3.31 -18.03 -17.33
C ALA A 74 2.59 -18.88 -18.38
N ASN A 75 1.31 -18.59 -18.66
CA ASN A 75 0.55 -19.30 -19.68
C ASN A 75 1.12 -19.04 -21.09
N ALA A 76 1.48 -17.80 -21.41
CA ALA A 76 2.11 -17.48 -22.69
C ALA A 76 3.44 -18.22 -22.89
N VAL A 77 4.27 -18.33 -21.85
CA VAL A 77 5.52 -19.09 -21.90
C VAL A 77 5.26 -20.60 -22.02
N ALA A 78 4.27 -21.13 -21.31
CA ALA A 78 3.91 -22.55 -21.40
C ALA A 78 3.40 -22.93 -22.80
N GLN A 79 2.57 -22.08 -23.42
CA GLN A 79 2.12 -22.27 -24.80
C GLN A 79 3.30 -22.28 -25.78
N LYS A 80 4.21 -21.29 -25.68
CA LYS A 80 5.42 -21.25 -26.52
C LYS A 80 6.32 -22.48 -26.36
N ARG A 81 6.36 -23.10 -25.17
CA ARG A 81 7.14 -24.32 -24.93
C ARG A 81 6.47 -25.59 -25.46
N ALA A 82 5.15 -25.62 -25.61
CA ALA A 82 4.43 -26.76 -26.17
C ALA A 82 4.49 -26.79 -27.70
N GLU A 83 4.72 -25.64 -28.33
CA GLU A 83 4.88 -25.49 -29.78
C GLU A 83 6.33 -25.69 -30.28
N ALA A 84 7.30 -25.76 -29.36
CA ALA A 84 8.73 -25.92 -29.63
C ALA A 84 9.18 -27.38 -29.45
#